data_AF-A0A9D2EM57-F1
#
_entry.id   AF-A0A9D2EM57-F1
#
_cell.length_a   1.000
_cell.length_b   1.000
_cell.length_c   1.000
_cell.angle_alpha   90.00
_cell.angle_beta   90.00
_cell.angle_gamma   90.00
#
_symmetry.space_group_name_H-M   'P 1'
#
loop_
_entity.id
_entity.type
_entity.pdbx_description
1 polymer ?
#
loop_
_entity_poly.entity_id
_entity_poly.type
_entity_poly.pdbx_seq_one_letter_code
_entity_poly.pdbx_strand_id
1 'polypeptide(L)'
;MKTLYFTGTGNCLHVARQIGGELLSIPQLMKKEVIEIEDDAAQQYTVNDACVQCGICTKVCPVGNIRQTEDGHIRFGNYCEVCYACIQNCPQHAIHLPNEQSGVRFRNENVNLQEIIEANCQQ
;
A
#
# COMPACT_ATOMS: atom_id res chain seq x y z
N MET A 1 -19.12 10.30 2.04
CA MET A 1 -17.74 9.97 2.44
C MET A 1 -17.78 9.24 3.77
N LYS A 2 -17.16 8.06 3.85
CA LYS A 2 -17.03 7.24 5.07
C LYS A 2 -15.60 7.42 5.62
N THR A 3 -15.43 7.48 6.93
CA THR A 3 -14.12 7.60 7.59
C THR A 3 -13.89 6.39 8.48
N LEU A 4 -12.99 5.51 8.04
CA LEU A 4 -12.58 4.32 8.77
C LEU A 4 -11.52 4.69 9.81
N TYR A 5 -11.63 4.17 11.04
CA TYR A 5 -10.63 4.42 12.08
C TYR A 5 -10.40 3.20 12.98
N PHE A 6 -9.17 3.05 13.47
CA PHE A 6 -8.85 2.08 14.53
C PHE A 6 -9.22 2.63 15.91
N THR A 7 -9.74 1.79 16.80
CA THR A 7 -10.21 2.21 18.13
C THR A 7 -9.09 2.34 19.19
N GLY A 8 -7.81 2.34 18.80
CA GLY A 8 -6.67 2.37 19.72
C GLY A 8 -6.31 3.76 20.26
N THR A 9 -6.03 3.86 21.57
CA THR A 9 -5.56 5.07 22.32
C THR A 9 -6.37 6.37 22.16
N GLY A 10 -7.50 6.36 21.45
CA GLY A 10 -8.33 7.52 21.18
C GLY A 10 -7.78 8.51 20.14
N ASN A 11 -6.48 8.49 19.85
CA ASN A 11 -5.82 9.40 18.89
C ASN A 11 -6.42 9.31 17.48
N CYS A 12 -6.61 8.10 16.96
CA CYS A 12 -7.21 7.89 15.64
C CYS A 12 -8.66 8.40 15.58
N LEU A 13 -9.43 8.24 16.67
CA LEU A 13 -10.81 8.75 16.74
C LEU A 13 -10.85 10.28 16.78
N HIS A 14 -9.91 10.92 17.49
CA HIS A 14 -9.79 12.38 17.51
C HIS A 14 -9.56 12.92 16.09
N VAL A 15 -8.59 12.35 15.36
CA VAL A 15 -8.31 12.74 13.97
C VAL A 15 -9.49 12.44 13.05
N ALA A 16 -10.12 11.26 13.18
CA ALA A 16 -11.28 10.89 12.36
C ALA A 16 -12.45 11.88 12.51
N ARG A 17 -12.70 12.38 13.74
CA ARG A 17 -13.70 13.43 14.00
C ARG A 17 -13.39 14.74 13.31
N GLN A 18 -12.11 15.09 13.14
CA GLN A 18 -11.68 16.29 12.42
C GLN A 18 -11.85 16.14 10.90
N ILE A 19 -11.60 14.94 10.36
CA ILE A 19 -11.84 14.64 8.93
C ILE A 19 -13.34 14.70 8.59
N GLY A 20 -14.19 14.25 9.51
CA GLY A 20 -15.65 14.26 9.35
C GLY A 20 -16.19 13.07 8.56
N GLY A 21 -17.46 13.15 8.13
CA GLY A 21 -18.16 12.05 7.47
C GLY A 21 -18.75 11.01 8.44
N GLU A 22 -19.19 9.87 7.90
CA GLU A 22 -19.69 8.74 8.70
C GLU A 22 -18.51 7.99 9.34
N LEU A 23 -18.40 8.01 10.67
CA LEU A 23 -17.28 7.38 11.39
C LEU A 23 -17.53 5.89 11.60
N LEU A 24 -16.67 5.06 11.01
CA LEU A 24 -16.78 3.60 11.08
C LEU A 24 -15.58 3.01 11.81
N SER A 25 -15.83 2.37 12.95
CA SER A 25 -14.81 1.67 13.74
C SER A 25 -14.39 0.39 13.02
N ILE A 26 -13.11 0.29 12.66
CA ILE A 26 -12.54 -0.89 11.99
C ILE A 26 -12.78 -2.16 12.83
N PRO A 27 -12.49 -2.21 14.15
CA PRO A 27 -12.75 -3.42 14.93
C PRO A 27 -14.24 -3.80 15.08
N GLN A 28 -15.17 -2.84 15.01
CA GLN A 28 -16.60 -3.16 14.99
C GLN A 28 -17.05 -3.63 13.61
N LEU A 29 -16.51 -3.03 12.56
CA LEU A 29 -16.71 -3.45 11.18
C LEU A 29 -16.26 -4.90 10.98
N MET A 30 -15.09 -5.28 11.49
CA MET A 30 -14.59 -6.66 11.43
C MET A 30 -15.53 -7.73 12.04
N LYS A 31 -16.52 -7.33 12.85
CA LYS A 31 -17.53 -8.24 13.42
C LYS A 31 -18.76 -8.42 12.53
N LYS A 32 -18.89 -7.64 11.46
CA LYS A 32 -20.00 -7.74 10.50
C LYS A 32 -19.66 -8.79 9.45
N GLU A 33 -20.66 -9.54 9.02
CA GLU A 33 -20.50 -10.60 8.01
C GLU A 33 -20.29 -10.06 6.59
N VAL A 34 -20.83 -8.87 6.29
CA VAL A 34 -20.68 -8.22 4.98
C VAL A 34 -20.36 -6.74 5.16
N ILE A 35 -19.31 -6.29 4.48
CA ILE A 35 -18.92 -4.88 4.40
C ILE A 35 -18.54 -4.59 2.95
N GLU A 36 -19.33 -3.75 2.30
CA GLU A 36 -19.03 -3.26 0.96
C GLU A 36 -18.36 -1.88 1.06
N ILE A 37 -17.14 -1.81 0.54
CA ILE A 37 -16.32 -0.60 0.46
C ILE A 37 -15.82 -0.51 -0.99
N GLU A 38 -16.03 0.64 -1.61
CA GLU A 38 -15.47 0.98 -2.92
C GLU A 38 -14.28 1.91 -2.69
N ASP A 39 -13.18 1.69 -3.42
CA ASP A 39 -12.00 2.53 -3.42
C ASP A 39 -11.95 3.36 -4.72
N ASP A 40 -11.58 4.63 -4.59
CA ASP A 40 -11.84 5.64 -5.62
C ASP A 40 -10.69 5.81 -6.64
N ALA A 41 -9.48 5.30 -6.41
CA ALA A 41 -8.42 5.39 -7.43
C ALA A 41 -7.20 4.49 -7.22
N ALA A 42 -6.81 3.76 -8.26
CA ALA A 42 -5.46 3.23 -8.36
C ALA A 42 -4.45 4.35 -8.68
N GLN A 43 -3.42 4.47 -7.85
CA GLN A 43 -2.34 5.42 -8.06
C GLN A 43 -1.46 5.03 -9.26
N GLN A 44 -1.10 6.01 -10.09
CA GLN A 44 -0.10 5.84 -11.14
C GLN A 44 1.31 6.00 -10.58
N TYR A 45 2.24 5.17 -11.07
CA TYR A 45 3.65 5.17 -10.72
C TYR A 45 4.51 5.18 -11.97
N THR A 46 5.73 5.73 -11.85
CA THR A 46 6.76 5.64 -12.88
C THR A 46 7.89 4.72 -12.42
N VAL A 47 8.53 4.04 -13.37
CA VAL A 47 9.70 3.19 -13.15
C VAL A 47 10.83 3.69 -14.01
N ASN A 48 11.98 4.00 -13.41
CA ASN A 48 13.15 4.49 -14.13
C ASN A 48 14.15 3.36 -14.44
N ASP A 49 15.24 3.72 -15.12
CA ASP A 49 16.26 2.78 -15.62
C ASP A 49 17.12 2.13 -14.53
N ALA A 50 17.00 2.55 -13.26
CA ALA A 50 17.66 1.87 -12.14
C ALA A 50 17.01 0.51 -11.81
N CYS A 51 15.87 0.19 -12.42
CA CYS A 51 15.18 -1.07 -12.18
C CYS A 51 15.99 -2.27 -12.71
N VAL A 52 16.51 -3.09 -11.79
CA VAL A 52 17.21 -4.35 -12.09
C VAL A 52 16.28 -5.56 -12.20
N GLN A 53 14.97 -5.33 -12.40
CA GLN A 53 13.97 -6.40 -12.62
C GLN A 53 13.92 -7.49 -11.53
N CYS A 54 14.27 -7.15 -10.28
CA CYS A 54 14.37 -8.12 -9.16
C CYS A 54 13.03 -8.71 -8.67
N GLY A 55 11.89 -8.16 -9.08
CA GLY A 55 10.56 -8.64 -8.69
C GLY A 55 10.17 -8.42 -7.22
N ILE A 56 10.95 -7.71 -6.39
CA ILE A 56 10.57 -7.48 -4.98
C ILE A 56 9.23 -6.73 -4.86
N CYS A 57 8.99 -5.75 -5.74
CA CYS A 57 7.76 -4.96 -5.75
C CYS A 57 6.49 -5.80 -5.92
N THR A 58 6.56 -6.92 -6.66
CA THR A 58 5.41 -7.82 -6.81
C THR A 58 5.11 -8.54 -5.50
N LYS A 59 6.15 -9.01 -4.80
CA LYS A 59 6.05 -9.75 -3.53
C LYS A 59 5.59 -8.89 -2.34
N VAL A 60 5.95 -7.60 -2.32
CA VAL A 60 5.58 -6.69 -1.23
C VAL A 60 4.24 -5.98 -1.46
N CYS A 61 3.59 -6.17 -2.61
CA CYS A 61 2.28 -5.60 -2.86
C CYS A 61 1.21 -6.49 -2.17
N PRO A 62 0.46 -6.02 -1.16
CA PRO A 62 -0.49 -6.87 -0.43
C PRO A 62 -1.63 -7.36 -1.31
N VAL A 63 -2.08 -6.54 -2.25
CA VAL A 63 -3.20 -6.85 -3.16
C VAL A 63 -2.79 -7.45 -4.49
N GLY A 64 -1.49 -7.49 -4.80
CA GLY A 64 -1.00 -8.14 -6.04
C GLY A 64 -1.26 -7.30 -7.28
N ASN A 65 -1.25 -5.97 -7.11
CA ASN A 65 -1.47 -5.01 -8.19
C ASN A 65 -0.30 -4.94 -9.18
N ILE A 66 0.86 -5.52 -8.87
CA ILE A 66 2.06 -5.44 -9.70
C ILE A 66 2.38 -6.82 -10.26
N ARG A 67 2.51 -6.94 -11.58
CA ARG A 67 2.89 -8.19 -12.27
C ARG A 67 4.17 -7.99 -13.05
N GLN A 68 5.01 -9.02 -13.09
CA GLN A 68 6.19 -9.06 -13.95
C GLN A 68 5.78 -9.58 -15.34
N THR A 69 6.24 -8.90 -16.39
CA THR A 69 6.01 -9.28 -17.78
C THR A 69 7.11 -10.21 -18.29
N GLU A 70 6.88 -10.85 -19.44
CA GLU A 70 7.82 -11.82 -20.05
C GLU A 70 9.19 -11.20 -20.40
N ASP A 71 9.22 -9.89 -20.69
CA ASP A 71 10.42 -9.09 -20.93
C ASP A 71 11.12 -8.60 -19.64
N GLY A 72 10.66 -9.06 -18.47
CA GLY A 72 11.24 -8.76 -17.16
C GLY A 72 10.79 -7.44 -16.54
N HIS A 73 10.06 -6.59 -17.28
CA HIS A 73 9.51 -5.34 -16.76
C HIS A 73 8.32 -5.58 -15.81
N ILE A 74 7.86 -4.52 -15.15
CA ILE A 74 6.69 -4.59 -14.26
C ILE A 74 5.53 -3.76 -14.81
N ARG A 75 4.31 -4.22 -14.59
CA ARG A 75 3.06 -3.54 -14.93
C ARG A 75 2.21 -3.37 -13.68
N PHE A 76 1.62 -2.18 -13.53
CA PHE A 76 0.65 -1.88 -12.48
C PHE A 76 -0.77 -2.12 -13.01
N GLY A 77 -1.59 -2.79 -12.20
CA GLY A 77 -3.03 -2.93 -12.38
C GLY A 77 -3.80 -1.71 -11.87
N ASN A 78 -5.11 -1.87 -11.71
CA ASN A 78 -6.06 -0.81 -11.37
C ASN A 78 -6.71 -0.98 -9.97
N TYR A 79 -6.10 -1.74 -9.06
CA TYR A 79 -6.60 -1.98 -7.70
C TYR A 79 -5.52 -1.70 -6.64
N CYS A 80 -4.73 -0.64 -6.84
CA CYS A 80 -3.70 -0.23 -5.89
C CYS A 80 -4.33 0.45 -4.66
N GLU A 81 -4.11 -0.09 -3.46
CA GLU A 81 -4.55 0.51 -2.18
C GLU A 81 -3.60 1.59 -1.64
N VAL A 82 -2.65 2.06 -2.46
CA VAL A 82 -1.78 3.22 -2.12
C VAL A 82 -0.97 3.01 -0.81
N CYS A 83 -0.62 1.77 -0.47
CA CYS A 83 0.19 1.44 0.72
C CYS A 83 1.68 1.83 0.58
N TYR A 84 2.12 2.17 -0.63
CA TYR A 84 3.50 2.52 -1.00
C TYR A 84 4.57 1.45 -0.73
N ALA A 85 4.19 0.21 -0.40
CA ALA A 85 5.14 -0.87 -0.11
C ALA A 85 6.16 -1.08 -1.25
N CYS A 86 5.73 -0.94 -2.51
CA CYS A 86 6.61 -1.06 -3.68
C CYS A 86 7.69 0.03 -3.75
N ILE A 87 7.35 1.28 -3.43
CA ILE A 87 8.29 2.42 -3.40
C ILE A 87 9.28 2.24 -2.24
N GLN A 88 8.77 1.89 -1.06
CA GLN A 88 9.59 1.81 0.17
C GLN A 88 10.57 0.63 0.17
N ASN A 89 10.22 -0.48 -0.51
CA ASN A 89 11.03 -1.70 -0.51
C ASN A 89 11.80 -1.94 -1.81
N CYS A 90 11.75 -1.02 -2.79
CA CYS A 90 12.58 -1.14 -3.99
C CYS A 90 14.05 -0.92 -3.62
N PRO A 91 14.95 -1.92 -3.73
CA PRO A 91 16.35 -1.75 -3.33
C PRO A 91 17.12 -0.77 -4.22
N GLN A 92 16.61 -0.48 -5.41
CA GLN A 92 17.20 0.45 -6.37
C GLN A 92 16.52 1.82 -6.36
N HIS A 93 15.51 2.02 -5.50
CA HIS A 93 14.66 3.22 -5.49
C HIS A 93 14.12 3.61 -6.89
N ALA A 94 13.80 2.61 -7.73
CA ALA A 94 13.45 2.84 -9.13
C ALA A 94 11.98 3.19 -9.37
N ILE A 95 11.12 3.10 -8.34
CA ILE A 95 9.67 3.35 -8.43
C ILE A 95 9.34 4.69 -7.79
N HIS A 96 8.63 5.56 -8.51
CA HIS A 96 8.33 6.93 -8.11
C HIS A 96 6.87 7.31 -8.32
N LEU A 97 6.42 8.31 -7.55
CA LEU A 97 5.19 9.02 -7.82
C LEU A 97 5.43 10.07 -8.93
N PRO A 98 4.44 10.33 -9.81
CA PRO A 98 4.57 11.35 -10.86
C PRO A 98 4.99 12.73 -10.37
N ASN A 99 4.58 13.11 -9.15
CA ASN A 99 4.87 14.40 -8.52
C ASN A 99 5.62 14.23 -7.18
N GLU A 100 6.56 13.29 -7.13
CA GLU A 100 7.35 13.03 -5.92
C GLU A 100 8.17 14.26 -5.49
N GLN A 101 7.99 14.71 -4.24
CA GLN A 101 8.76 15.83 -3.68
C GLN A 101 10.05 15.39 -2.98
N SER A 102 10.17 14.11 -2.62
CA SER A 102 11.31 13.56 -1.90
C SER A 102 11.55 12.09 -2.23
N GLY A 103 12.81 11.72 -2.50
CA GLY A 103 13.26 10.35 -2.73
C GLY A 103 13.55 9.55 -1.46
N VAL A 104 13.33 10.12 -0.27
CA VAL A 104 13.58 9.42 1.00
C VAL A 104 12.63 8.24 1.14
N ARG A 105 13.18 7.09 1.55
CA ARG A 105 12.43 5.86 1.82
C ARG A 105 12.52 5.53 3.30
N PHE A 106 11.38 5.23 3.91
CA PHE A 106 11.29 4.78 5.28
C PHE A 106 11.07 3.28 5.33
N ARG A 107 11.92 2.61 6.12
CA ARG A 107 11.80 1.20 6.47
C ARG A 107 11.97 1.10 7.98
N ASN A 108 11.04 0.42 8.65
CA ASN A 108 11.23 0.10 10.06
C ASN A 108 12.41 -0.89 10.18
N GLU A 109 13.43 -0.52 10.95
CA GLU A 109 14.64 -1.33 11.17
C GLU A 109 14.36 -2.68 11.86
N ASN A 110 13.25 -2.78 12.58
CA ASN A 110 12.84 -3.98 13.30
C ASN A 110 11.94 -4.90 12.48
N VAL A 111 11.67 -4.59 11.20
CA VAL A 111 10.83 -5.40 10.32
C VAL A 111 11.62 -5.71 9.05
N ASN A 112 12.04 -6.96 8.89
CA ASN A 112 12.80 -7.38 7.73
C ASN A 112 11.91 -7.53 6.49
N LEU A 113 12.53 -7.63 5.31
CA LEU A 113 11.79 -7.72 4.03
C LEU A 113 10.98 -9.02 3.92
N GLN A 114 11.52 -10.12 4.44
CA GLN A 114 10.89 -11.43 4.38
C GLN A 114 9.57 -11.46 5.17
N GLU A 115 9.54 -10.84 6.36
CA GLU A 115 8.32 -10.72 7.17
C GLU A 115 7.18 -10.01 6.41
N ILE A 116 7.50 -9.01 5.60
CA ILE A 116 6.50 -8.31 4.78
C ILE A 116 5.99 -9.19 3.66
N ILE A 117 6.90 -9.89 2.98
CA ILE A 117 6.54 -10.80 1.90
C ILE A 117 5.64 -11.92 2.44
N GLU A 118 5.98 -12.48 3.61
CA GLU A 118 5.20 -13.51 4.27
C GLU A 118 3.83 -13.00 4.73
N ALA A 119 3.75 -11.79 5.29
CA ALA A 119 2.48 -11.20 5.71
C ALA A 119 1.50 -10.99 4.54
N ASN A 120 2.01 -10.82 3.31
CA ASN A 120 1.20 -10.59 2.14
C ASN A 120 0.61 -11.86 1.54
N CYS A 121 1.05 -13.07 1.96
CA CYS A 121 0.47 -14.39 1.61
C CYS A 121 -0.21 -14.45 0.23
N GLN A 122 0.48 -14.00 -0.81
CA GLN A 122 -0.03 -14.04 -2.18
C GLN A 122 0.11 -15.48 -2.68
N GLN A 123 -0.88 -16.31 -2.35
CA GLN A 123 -1.08 -17.63 -2.94
C GLN A 123 -1.78 -17.49 -4.29
#